data_AF-A0A0Q8XFK3-F1
#
_entry.id   AF-A0A0Q8XFK3-F1
#
_cell.length_a   1.000
_cell.length_b   1.000
_cell.length_c   1.000
_cell.angle_alpha   90.00
_cell.angle_beta   90.00
_cell.angle_gamma   90.00
#
_symmetry.space_group_name_H-M   'P 1'
#
loop_
_entity.id
_entity.type
_entity.pdbx_description
1 polymer ?
#
loop_
_entity_poly.entity_id
_entity_poly.type
_entity_poly.pdbx_seq_one_letter_code
_entity_poly.pdbx_strand_id
1 'polypeptide(L)' 'MESNESYYRRRAIQEIVAARHAITANAKERRRSLAESYVRRLSELTGSDESFLLDANPARLQEFA' A
#
# COMPACT_ATOMS: atom_id res chain seq x y z
N MET A 1 19.22 9.37 -0.89
CA MET A 1 18.82 8.01 -1.29
C MET A 1 17.59 7.67 -0.46
N GLU A 2 16.48 7.28 -1.10
CA GLU A 2 15.28 6.87 -0.36
C GLU A 2 15.54 5.52 0.36
N SER A 3 15.07 5.38 1.60
CA SER A 3 15.14 4.11 2.33
C SER A 3 14.15 3.11 1.72
N ASN A 4 14.52 1.82 1.70
CA ASN A 4 13.65 0.75 1.23
C ASN A 4 12.29 0.78 1.95
N GLU A 5 12.26 1.09 3.25
CA GLU A 5 11.02 1.25 4.01
C GLU A 5 10.10 2.33 3.41
N SER A 6 10.62 3.55 3.25
CA SER A 6 9.86 4.68 2.68
C SER A 6 9.34 4.36 1.29
N TYR A 7 10.15 3.67 0.47
CA TYR A 7 9.75 3.22 -0.84
C TYR A 7 8.56 2.27 -0.79
N TYR A 8 8.63 1.19 0.01
CA TYR A 8 7.56 0.21 0.09
C TYR A 8 6.28 0.78 0.73
N ARG A 9 6.41 1.64 1.75
CA ARG A 9 5.26 2.34 2.35
C ARG A 9 4.55 3.23 1.33
N ARG A 10 5.30 4.08 0.61
CA ARG A 10 4.72 4.94 -0.43
C ARG A 10 4.03 4.13 -1.53
N ARG A 11 4.66 3.04 -2.00
CA ARG A 11 4.10 2.20 -3.07
C ARG A 11 2.86 1.43 -2.64
N ALA A 12 2.83 0.91 -1.42
CA ALA A 12 1.61 0.33 -0.84
C ALA A 12 0.45 1.34 -0.88
N ILE A 13 0.68 2.55 -0.36
CA ILE A 13 -0.35 3.61 -0.32
C ILE A 13 -0.84 3.97 -1.73
N GLN A 14 0.08 4.16 -2.69
CA GLN A 14 -0.27 4.46 -4.08
C GLN A 14 -1.17 3.39 -4.70
N GLU A 15 -0.85 2.11 -4.49
CA GLU A 15 -1.63 1.01 -5.05
C GLU A 15 -3.00 0.86 -4.35
N ILE A 16 -3.09 1.13 -3.04
CA ILE A 16 -4.37 1.15 -2.31
C ILE A 16 -5.29 2.26 -2.85
N VAL A 17 -4.75 3.47 -3.03
CA VAL A 17 -5.48 4.60 -3.61
C VAL A 17 -5.90 4.27 -5.04
N ALA A 18 -4.99 3.74 -5.85
CA ALA A 18 -5.28 3.34 -7.24
C ALA A 18 -6.35 2.24 -7.32
N ALA A 19 -6.34 1.26 -6.40
CA ALA A 19 -7.37 0.23 -6.33
C ALA A 19 -8.76 0.83 -6.04
N ARG A 20 -8.85 1.89 -5.23
CA ARG A 20 -10.14 2.56 -4.94
C ARG A 20 -10.67 3.34 -6.14
N HIS A 21 -9.77 3.97 -6.90
CA HIS A 21 -10.13 4.72 -8.11
C HIS A 21 -10.29 3.84 -9.36
N ALA A 22 -9.88 2.58 -9.32
CA ALA A 22 -10.02 1.66 -10.43
C ALA A 22 -11.50 1.40 -10.77
N ILE A 23 -11.85 1.56 -12.05
CA ILE A 23 -13.22 1.42 -12.53
C ILE A 23 -13.60 -0.06 -12.67
N THR A 24 -12.68 -0.90 -13.13
CA THR A 24 -12.95 -2.32 -13.41
C THR A 24 -12.56 -3.21 -12.22
N ALA A 25 -13.32 -4.29 -12.00
CA ALA A 25 -13.06 -5.24 -10.91
C ALA A 25 -11.65 -5.87 -11.01
N ASN A 26 -11.22 -6.27 -12.21
CA ASN A 26 -9.88 -6.81 -12.44
C ASN A 26 -8.78 -5.79 -12.10
N ALA A 27 -8.97 -4.51 -12.43
CA ALA A 27 -8.01 -3.47 -12.04
C ALA A 27 -7.99 -3.27 -10.52
N LYS A 28 -9.13 -3.32 -9.83
CA LYS A 28 -9.19 -3.26 -8.35
C LYS A 28 -8.40 -4.41 -7.73
N GLU A 29 -8.64 -5.63 -8.18
CA GLU A 29 -8.01 -6.84 -7.66
C GLU A 29 -6.49 -6.84 -7.90
N ARG A 30 -6.06 -6.53 -9.12
CA ARG A 30 -4.62 -6.45 -9.45
C ARG A 30 -3.90 -5.40 -8.60
N ARG A 31 -4.50 -4.21 -8.45
CA ARG A 31 -3.93 -3.12 -7.64
C ARG A 31 -3.88 -3.50 -6.17
N ARG A 32 -4.92 -4.15 -5.65
CA ARG A 32 -4.96 -4.66 -4.28
C ARG A 32 -3.88 -5.72 -4.02
N SER A 33 -3.70 -6.67 -4.94
CA SER A 33 -2.64 -7.68 -4.84
C SER A 33 -1.23 -7.07 -4.84
N LEU A 34 -1.01 -6.00 -5.63
CA LEU A 34 0.25 -5.26 -5.61
C LEU A 34 0.46 -4.52 -4.27
N ALA A 35 -0.58 -3.88 -3.75
CA ALA A 35 -0.52 -3.24 -2.43
C ALA A 35 -0.16 -4.25 -1.33
N GLU A 36 -0.81 -5.41 -1.31
CA GLU A 36 -0.54 -6.51 -0.36
C GLU A 36 0.92 -6.98 -0.45
N SER A 37 1.46 -7.08 -1.66
CA SER A 37 2.87 -7.46 -1.87
C SER A 37 3.83 -6.43 -1.30
N TYR A 38 3.55 -5.13 -1.46
CA TYR A 38 4.37 -4.06 -0.89
C TYR A 38 4.26 -3.97 0.63
N VAL A 39 3.05 -4.13 1.19
CA VAL A 39 2.84 -4.18 2.64
C VAL A 39 3.58 -5.36 3.25
N ARG A 40 3.53 -6.55 2.64
CA ARG A 40 4.30 -7.71 3.11
C ARG A 40 5.80 -7.42 3.17
N ARG A 41 6.37 -6.81 2.13
CA ARG A 41 7.79 -6.40 2.12
C ARG A 41 8.10 -5.36 3.18
N LEU A 42 7.18 -4.42 3.41
CA LEU A 42 7.33 -3.41 4.45
C LEU A 42 7.33 -4.05 5.84
N SER A 43 6.43 -5.00 6.11
CA SER A 43 6.40 -5.75 7.37
C SER A 43 7.69 -6.55 7.59
N GLU A 44 8.22 -7.19 6.54
CA GLU A 44 9.50 -7.90 6.60
C GLU A 44 10.68 -6.98 6.94
N LEU A 45 10.68 -5.75 6.42
CA LEU A 45 11.75 -4.78 6.64
C LEU A 45 11.69 -4.10 8.01
N THR A 46 10.48 -3.80 8.48
CA THR A 46 10.24 -3.09 9.75
C THR A 46 10.15 -4.05 10.94
N GLY A 47 9.96 -5.35 10.69
CA GLY A 47 9.66 -6.34 11.72
C GLY A 47 8.30 -6.13 12.40
N SER A 48 7.45 -5.27 11.83
CA SER A 48 6.15 -4.88 12.39
C SER A 48 5.02 -5.28 11.45
N ASP A 49 3.82 -5.52 11.98
CA ASP A 49 2.67 -5.79 11.12
C ASP A 49 2.11 -4.49 10.53
N GLU A 50 2.37 -4.27 9.23
CA GLU A 50 1.88 -3.12 8.47
C GLU A 50 0.57 -3.42 7.71
N SER A 51 -0.08 -4.56 7.98
CA SER A 51 -1.35 -4.97 7.35
C SER A 51 -2.46 -3.92 7.46
N PHE A 52 -2.43 -3.10 8.52
CA PHE A 52 -3.37 -2.01 8.75
C PHE A 52 -3.46 -1.01 7.60
N LEU A 53 -2.41 -0.87 6.78
CA LEU A 53 -2.40 0.02 5.62
C LEU A 53 -3.44 -0.40 4.58
N LEU A 54 -3.69 -1.70 4.41
CA LEU A 54 -4.59 -2.23 3.37
C LEU A 54 -6.05 -1.80 3.57
N ASP A 55 -6.45 -1.65 4.83
CA ASP A 55 -7.82 -1.29 5.20
C ASP A 55 -7.95 0.19 5.59
N ALA A 56 -6.83 0.93 5.60
CA ALA A 56 -6.83 2.33 5.96
C ALA A 56 -7.64 3.18 4.96
N ASN A 57 -8.37 4.14 5.51
CA ASN A 57 -9.04 5.16 4.71
C ASN A 57 -7.96 5.97 3.96
N PRO A 58 -8.02 6.14 2.63
CA PRO A 58 -7.05 6.91 1.85
C PRO A 58 -6.89 8.35 2.35
N ALA A 59 -7.94 8.94 2.94
CA ALA A 59 -7.86 10.25 3.58
C ALA A 59 -6.88 10.26 4.77
N ARG A 60 -6.80 9.16 5.54
CA ARG A 60 -5.78 8.97 6.59
C ARG A 60 -4.43 8.58 6.00
N LEU A 61 -4.38 7.86 4.88
CA LEU A 61 -3.13 7.45 4.25
C LEU A 61 -2.34 8.63 3.63
N GLN A 62 -3.02 9.72 3.29
CA GLN A 62 -2.35 10.96 2.87
C GLN A 62 -1.51 11.61 3.98
N GLU A 63 -1.79 11.31 5.25
CA GLU A 63 -0.99 11.79 6.39
C GLU A 63 0.34 11.01 6.55
N PHE A 64 0.44 9.84 5.92
CA PHE A 64 1.61 8.95 6.00
C PHE A 64 2.47 8.92 4.71
N ALA A 65 2.07 9.71 3.70
CA ALA A 65 2.73 9.79 2.39
C ALA A 65 3.74 10.95 2.31
#